data_AF-A0A935NF19-F1
#
_entry.id   AF-A0A935NF19-F1
#
_cell.length_a   1.000
_cell.length_b   1.000
_cell.length_c   1.000
_cell.angle_alpha   90.00
_cell.angle_beta   90.00
_cell.angle_gamma   90.00
#
_symmetry.space_group_name_H-M   'P 1'
#
loop_
_entity.id
_entity.type
_entity.pdbx_description
1 polymer ?
#
loop_
_entity_poly.entity_id
_entity_poly.type
_entity_poly.pdbx_seq_one_letter_code
_entity_poly.pdbx_strand_id
1 'polypeptide(L)'
;MPFFNQFYKKVFLLGLGVLFIFSGCDPTATTDDTCTLSLKSVTINPSTVAAGGDVSATLTLSGTALTNANDNVIKSSISVYLDKDGNLNTNSDPQLDAFAPGAISGSGQLFFDQIVIPFGTSSGSYSLTFVLEPVSCGSGNLSSSDKISKNVTVN
;
A
#
# COMPACT_ATOMS: atom_id res chain seq x y z
N MET A 1 78.90 2.19 22.76
CA MET A 1 78.85 3.60 23.16
C MET A 1 77.47 3.86 23.76
N PRO A 2 77.40 4.17 25.06
CA PRO A 2 76.17 4.41 25.82
C PRO A 2 75.71 5.86 25.65
N PHE A 3 74.47 6.19 26.00
CA PHE A 3 74.20 7.22 27.02
C PHE A 3 72.75 7.19 27.50
N PHE A 4 72.64 6.92 28.80
CA PHE A 4 71.53 7.08 29.73
C PHE A 4 71.24 8.57 29.97
N ASN A 5 69.97 8.96 30.19
CA ASN A 5 69.51 9.75 31.37
C ASN A 5 67.99 9.99 31.29
N GLN A 6 67.19 9.33 32.13
CA GLN A 6 66.63 9.85 33.40
C GLN A 6 65.87 11.18 33.29
N PHE A 7 64.59 11.20 33.64
CA PHE A 7 64.14 11.67 34.96
C PHE A 7 62.62 11.50 35.14
N TYR A 8 62.26 10.91 36.28
CA TYR A 8 60.91 10.80 36.82
C TYR A 8 60.24 12.17 37.03
N LYS A 9 58.95 12.28 36.70
CA LYS A 9 57.98 12.93 37.61
C LYS A 9 56.55 12.53 37.30
N LYS A 10 55.96 11.74 38.20
CA LYS A 10 54.51 11.67 38.38
C LYS A 10 54.03 13.07 38.79
N VAL A 11 53.11 13.64 38.03
CA VAL A 11 52.18 14.66 38.54
C VAL A 11 50.78 14.14 38.24
N PHE A 12 50.09 13.76 39.30
CA PHE A 12 48.70 13.39 39.31
C PHE A 12 47.90 14.69 39.39
N LEU A 13 47.11 15.02 38.37
CA LEU A 13 46.05 16.02 38.48
C LEU A 13 44.79 15.45 37.83
N LEU A 14 43.79 15.17 38.66
CA LEU A 14 42.40 15.01 38.26
C LEU A 14 41.91 16.30 37.58
N GLY A 15 41.14 16.16 36.50
CA GLY A 15 40.31 17.27 36.03
C GLY A 15 39.72 17.08 34.64
N LEU A 16 38.38 16.93 34.62
CA LEU A 16 37.45 17.33 33.56
C LEU A 16 37.59 16.67 32.17
N GLY A 17 36.57 15.89 31.81
CA GLY A 17 36.32 15.50 30.42
C GLY A 17 35.85 16.67 29.56
N VAL A 18 35.78 16.42 28.24
CA VAL A 18 34.66 16.71 27.32
C VAL A 18 35.11 16.52 25.87
N LEU A 19 34.40 15.59 25.21
CA LEU A 19 33.86 15.64 23.84
C LEU A 19 34.81 15.70 22.63
N PHE A 20 34.98 14.54 22.00
CA PHE A 20 35.33 14.45 20.58
C PHE A 20 34.16 14.94 19.74
N ILE A 21 34.32 16.07 19.04
CA ILE A 21 33.36 16.51 18.03
C ILE A 21 33.80 15.88 16.70
N PHE A 22 33.12 14.81 16.29
CA PHE A 22 33.28 14.26 14.94
C PHE A 22 32.60 15.19 13.94
N SER A 23 33.38 15.63 12.95
CA SER A 23 32.86 16.25 11.72
C SER A 23 32.16 15.18 10.88
N GLY A 24 30.85 15.07 11.02
CA GLY A 24 29.98 14.34 10.10
C GLY A 24 29.15 15.35 9.30
N CYS A 25 29.59 15.69 8.10
CA CYS A 25 28.66 16.19 7.09
C CYS A 25 27.85 14.97 6.65
N ASP A 26 26.66 14.80 7.23
CA ASP A 26 25.66 13.88 6.71
C ASP A 26 24.73 14.72 5.82
N PRO A 27 24.84 14.64 4.48
CA PRO A 27 23.73 15.04 3.65
C PRO A 27 22.72 13.90 3.73
N THR A 28 21.90 13.88 4.78
CA THR A 28 20.67 13.10 4.75
C THR A 28 19.75 13.80 3.76
N ALA A 29 19.95 13.53 2.47
CA ALA A 29 18.93 13.71 1.48
C ALA A 29 17.84 12.70 1.81
N THR A 30 16.94 13.07 2.72
CA THR A 30 15.63 12.43 2.79
C THR A 30 14.92 12.85 1.51
N THR A 31 15.08 12.07 0.45
CA THR A 31 14.04 12.02 -0.58
C THR A 31 12.82 11.47 0.15
N ASP A 32 12.03 12.37 0.73
CA ASP A 32 10.68 12.07 1.19
C ASP A 32 9.85 11.87 -0.07
N ASP A 33 10.12 10.75 -0.75
CA ASP A 33 9.33 10.27 -1.85
C ASP A 33 8.06 9.73 -1.19
N THR A 34 7.14 10.66 -0.91
CA THR A 34 5.86 10.37 -0.28
C THR A 34 5.16 9.34 -1.15
N CYS A 35 5.06 8.12 -0.65
CA CYS A 35 4.38 7.03 -1.32
C CYS A 35 2.88 7.26 -1.18
N THR A 36 2.20 7.54 -2.29
CA THR A 36 0.76 7.81 -2.30
C THR A 36 0.09 6.89 -3.30
N LEU A 37 -1.05 6.34 -2.90
CA LEU A 37 -1.95 5.58 -3.76
C LEU A 37 -3.35 5.73 -3.19
N SER A 38 -4.34 5.95 -4.06
CA SER A 38 -5.73 6.15 -3.65
C SER A 38 -6.67 5.68 -4.75
N LEU A 39 -7.87 5.29 -4.34
CA LEU A 39 -8.98 4.88 -5.20
C LEU A 39 -9.82 6.12 -5.54
N LYS A 40 -9.93 6.48 -6.81
CA LYS A 40 -10.65 7.69 -7.24
C LYS A 40 -12.08 7.44 -7.66
N SER A 41 -12.29 6.40 -8.46
CA SER A 41 -13.60 6.05 -8.95
C SER A 41 -13.63 4.59 -9.37
N VAL A 42 -14.82 4.00 -9.33
CA VAL A 42 -15.07 2.67 -9.87
C VAL A 42 -16.36 2.66 -10.67
N THR A 43 -16.31 2.02 -11.83
CA THR A 43 -17.48 1.71 -12.65
C THR A 43 -17.59 0.21 -12.78
N ILE A 44 -18.80 -0.33 -12.69
CA ILE A 44 -19.07 -1.76 -12.79
C ILE A 44 -20.08 -2.02 -13.91
N ASN A 45 -19.98 -3.19 -14.53
CA ASN A 45 -20.93 -3.64 -15.55
C ASN A 45 -20.97 -5.18 -15.63
N PRO A 46 -22.16 -5.82 -15.53
CA PRO A 46 -23.46 -5.22 -15.24
C PRO A 46 -23.60 -4.82 -13.76
N SER A 47 -24.55 -3.93 -13.45
CA SER A 47 -24.91 -3.60 -12.06
C SER A 47 -25.97 -4.53 -11.46
N THR A 48 -26.47 -5.49 -12.26
CA THR A 48 -27.43 -6.51 -11.83
C THR A 48 -26.98 -7.85 -12.39
N VAL A 49 -26.87 -8.85 -11.53
CA VAL A 49 -26.22 -10.12 -11.84
C VAL A 49 -26.87 -11.24 -11.03
N ALA A 50 -26.90 -12.46 -11.56
CA ALA A 50 -27.36 -13.62 -10.80
C ALA A 50 -26.30 -14.08 -9.80
N ALA A 51 -26.69 -14.79 -8.75
CA ALA A 51 -25.73 -15.49 -7.91
C ALA A 51 -24.89 -16.48 -8.75
N GLY A 52 -23.56 -16.50 -8.55
CA GLY A 52 -22.63 -17.26 -9.40
C GLY A 52 -22.28 -16.59 -10.73
N GLY A 53 -22.86 -15.42 -11.03
CA GLY A 53 -22.52 -14.63 -12.22
C GLY A 53 -21.35 -13.67 -11.99
N ASP A 54 -20.93 -13.05 -13.08
CA ASP A 54 -19.73 -12.20 -13.11
C ASP A 54 -20.05 -10.73 -13.36
N VAL A 55 -19.22 -9.87 -12.75
CA VAL A 55 -19.22 -8.43 -12.96
C VAL A 55 -17.84 -8.00 -13.44
N SER A 56 -17.79 -7.14 -14.46
CA SER A 56 -16.55 -6.43 -14.85
C SER A 56 -16.47 -5.09 -14.14
N ALA A 57 -15.25 -4.61 -13.85
CA ALA A 57 -15.05 -3.30 -13.23
C ALA A 57 -13.86 -2.55 -13.82
N THR A 58 -13.97 -1.22 -13.88
CA THR A 58 -12.83 -0.32 -14.13
C THR A 58 -12.62 0.55 -12.92
N LEU A 59 -11.44 0.42 -12.32
CA LEU A 59 -11.01 1.19 -11.14
C LEU A 59 -10.00 2.24 -11.60
N THR A 60 -10.22 3.49 -11.21
CA THR A 60 -9.26 4.57 -11.45
C THR A 60 -8.46 4.82 -10.18
N LEU A 61 -7.14 4.68 -10.30
CA LEU A 61 -6.16 4.90 -9.25
C LEU A 61 -5.47 6.24 -9.45
N SER A 62 -4.90 6.78 -8.38
CA SER A 62 -3.99 7.93 -8.46
C SER A 62 -2.92 7.85 -7.40
N GLY A 63 -1.76 8.45 -7.67
CA GLY A 63 -0.70 8.63 -6.68
C GLY A 63 0.67 8.31 -7.27
N THR A 64 1.70 8.58 -6.50
CA THR A 64 3.11 8.37 -6.85
C THR A 64 3.47 6.89 -6.95
N ALA A 65 2.72 6.00 -6.28
CA ALA A 65 2.94 4.56 -6.39
C ALA A 65 2.74 4.03 -7.83
N LEU A 66 1.94 4.71 -8.67
CA LEU A 66 1.72 4.31 -10.06
C LEU A 66 2.99 4.39 -10.92
N THR A 67 3.97 5.20 -10.53
CA THR A 67 5.27 5.29 -11.22
C THR A 67 6.39 4.54 -10.49
N ASN A 68 6.21 4.30 -9.19
CA ASN A 68 7.28 3.85 -8.30
C ASN A 68 7.11 2.40 -7.82
N ALA A 69 5.90 1.85 -7.90
CA ALA A 69 5.60 0.47 -7.53
C ALA A 69 5.30 -0.40 -8.76
N ASN A 70 5.55 -1.71 -8.63
CA ASN A 70 5.24 -2.66 -9.68
C ASN A 70 3.72 -2.88 -9.77
N ASP A 71 3.20 -2.93 -11.00
CA ASP A 71 1.78 -3.21 -11.29
C ASP A 71 1.21 -4.41 -10.53
N ASN A 72 1.96 -5.52 -10.44
CA ASN A 72 1.50 -6.72 -9.75
C ASN A 72 1.41 -6.51 -8.23
N VAL A 73 2.29 -5.66 -7.66
CA VAL A 73 2.21 -5.27 -6.25
C VAL A 73 0.94 -4.45 -6.02
N ILE A 74 0.67 -3.45 -6.87
CA ILE A 74 -0.54 -2.64 -6.78
C ILE A 74 -1.80 -3.50 -6.93
N LYS A 75 -1.85 -4.39 -7.94
CA LYS A 75 -2.99 -5.30 -8.12
C LYS A 75 -3.19 -6.21 -6.91
N SER A 76 -2.11 -6.77 -6.35
CA SER A 76 -2.19 -7.65 -5.17
C SER A 76 -2.61 -6.93 -3.89
N SER A 77 -2.46 -5.60 -3.84
CA SER A 77 -2.92 -4.78 -2.71
C SER A 77 -4.40 -4.43 -2.76
N ILE A 78 -5.10 -4.76 -3.85
CA ILE A 78 -6.52 -4.47 -4.02
C ILE A 78 -7.32 -5.74 -3.81
N SER A 79 -8.18 -5.72 -2.80
CA SER A 79 -9.14 -6.78 -2.51
C SER A 79 -10.56 -6.30 -2.82
N VAL A 80 -11.42 -7.19 -3.29
CA VAL A 80 -12.83 -6.88 -3.57
C VAL A 80 -13.71 -7.71 -2.64
N TYR A 81 -14.68 -7.08 -2.00
CA TYR A 81 -15.62 -7.72 -1.07
C TYR A 81 -17.06 -7.49 -1.51
N LEU A 82 -17.94 -8.45 -1.24
CA LEU A 82 -19.38 -8.28 -1.35
C LEU A 82 -19.95 -7.85 0.00
N ASP A 83 -20.15 -6.55 0.16
CA ASP A 83 -20.64 -5.90 1.37
C ASP A 83 -22.17 -5.80 1.34
N LYS A 84 -22.84 -6.36 2.35
CA LYS A 84 -24.29 -6.42 2.40
C LYS A 84 -24.95 -5.16 2.97
N ASP A 85 -24.31 -4.47 3.90
CA ASP A 85 -24.93 -3.39 4.68
C ASP A 85 -24.25 -2.02 4.51
N GLY A 86 -23.22 -1.95 3.66
CA GLY A 86 -22.42 -0.76 3.43
C GLY A 86 -21.39 -0.49 4.53
N ASN A 87 -21.23 -1.42 5.46
CA ASN A 87 -20.28 -1.35 6.55
C ASN A 87 -19.36 -2.57 6.56
N LEU A 88 -18.50 -2.65 5.54
CA LEU A 88 -17.52 -3.70 5.33
C LEU A 88 -16.94 -4.27 6.65
N ASN A 89 -17.24 -5.55 6.87
CA ASN A 89 -16.66 -6.41 7.90
C ASN A 89 -16.07 -7.64 7.22
N THR A 90 -14.75 -7.68 7.14
CA THR A 90 -14.01 -8.76 6.45
C THR A 90 -14.18 -10.15 7.06
N ASN A 91 -14.82 -10.28 8.23
CA ASN A 91 -15.17 -11.58 8.82
C ASN A 91 -16.53 -12.12 8.35
N SER A 92 -17.43 -11.24 7.88
CA SER A 92 -18.79 -11.61 7.45
C SER A 92 -19.06 -11.34 5.98
N ASP A 93 -18.39 -10.34 5.40
CA ASP A 93 -18.48 -10.02 3.98
C ASP A 93 -17.42 -10.84 3.23
N PRO A 94 -17.84 -11.68 2.27
CA PRO A 94 -16.90 -12.53 1.55
C PRO A 94 -16.00 -11.70 0.64
N GLN A 95 -14.69 -11.98 0.70
CA GLN A 95 -13.77 -11.57 -0.34
C GLN A 95 -14.11 -12.33 -1.63
N LEU A 96 -14.13 -11.61 -2.75
CA LEU A 96 -14.47 -12.13 -4.05
C LEU A 96 -13.22 -12.53 -4.83
N ASP A 97 -13.35 -13.57 -5.65
CA ASP A 97 -12.39 -13.85 -6.70
C ASP A 97 -12.53 -12.78 -7.79
N ALA A 98 -11.46 -12.01 -7.97
CA ALA A 98 -11.39 -10.91 -8.92
C ALA A 98 -10.14 -11.07 -9.80
N PHE A 99 -10.33 -11.04 -11.11
CA PHE A 99 -9.28 -11.23 -12.10
C PHE A 99 -9.02 -9.95 -12.89
N ALA A 100 -7.77 -9.48 -12.86
CA ALA A 100 -7.30 -8.31 -13.58
C ALA A 100 -6.10 -8.66 -14.49
N PRO A 101 -6.34 -9.10 -15.74
CA PRO A 101 -5.28 -9.62 -16.63
C PRO A 101 -4.33 -8.55 -17.18
N GLY A 102 -4.78 -7.28 -17.22
CA GLY A 102 -4.07 -6.19 -17.89
C GLY A 102 -3.06 -5.46 -17.01
N ALA A 103 -2.15 -4.73 -17.65
CA ALA A 103 -1.34 -3.70 -16.98
C ALA A 103 -2.23 -2.55 -16.50
N ILE A 104 -1.77 -1.82 -15.48
CA ILE A 104 -2.39 -0.56 -15.09
C ILE A 104 -2.07 0.45 -16.19
N SER A 105 -3.09 1.14 -16.71
CA SER A 105 -2.86 2.13 -17.76
C SER A 105 -2.01 3.29 -17.25
N GLY A 106 -1.34 4.02 -18.15
CA GLY A 106 -0.59 5.23 -17.79
C GLY A 106 -1.45 6.34 -17.16
N SER A 107 -2.78 6.24 -17.26
CA SER A 107 -3.74 7.12 -16.58
C SER A 107 -4.27 6.54 -15.25
N GLY A 108 -3.66 5.46 -14.74
CA GLY A 108 -4.03 4.80 -13.49
C GLY A 108 -5.26 3.90 -13.57
N GLN A 109 -5.68 3.45 -14.75
CA GLN A 109 -6.86 2.56 -14.87
C GLN A 109 -6.46 1.10 -14.69
N LEU A 110 -7.16 0.41 -13.79
CA LEU A 110 -7.10 -1.03 -13.60
C LEU A 110 -8.43 -1.65 -14.03
N PHE A 111 -8.36 -2.59 -14.97
CA PHE A 111 -9.53 -3.32 -15.45
C PHE A 111 -9.61 -4.70 -14.80
N PHE A 112 -10.72 -4.97 -14.13
CA PHE A 112 -11.13 -6.29 -13.68
C PHE A 112 -12.05 -6.88 -14.76
N ASP A 113 -11.59 -7.95 -15.39
CA ASP A 113 -12.34 -8.66 -16.42
C ASP A 113 -13.47 -9.47 -15.80
N GLN A 114 -13.21 -10.04 -14.62
CA GLN A 114 -14.15 -10.88 -13.89
C GLN A 114 -14.07 -10.58 -12.39
N ILE A 115 -15.22 -10.42 -11.76
CA ILE A 115 -15.43 -10.41 -10.32
C ILE A 115 -16.62 -11.35 -10.07
N VAL A 116 -16.35 -12.50 -9.46
CA VAL A 116 -17.33 -13.58 -9.32
C VAL A 116 -18.22 -13.33 -8.10
N ILE A 117 -19.53 -13.26 -8.30
CA ILE A 117 -20.49 -13.27 -7.18
C ILE A 117 -20.64 -14.70 -6.66
N PRO A 118 -20.51 -14.97 -5.35
CA PRO A 118 -20.60 -16.34 -4.82
C PRO A 118 -21.93 -17.01 -5.17
N PHE A 119 -21.87 -18.31 -5.47
CA PHE A 119 -23.06 -19.13 -5.59
C PHE A 119 -23.86 -19.13 -4.28
N GLY A 120 -25.19 -19.11 -4.38
CA GLY A 120 -26.06 -19.11 -3.21
C GLY A 120 -26.18 -17.76 -2.50
N THR A 121 -25.53 -16.70 -3.00
CA THR A 121 -25.81 -15.32 -2.58
C THR A 121 -27.31 -15.06 -2.71
N SER A 122 -27.95 -14.62 -1.62
CA SER A 122 -29.38 -14.31 -1.64
C SER A 122 -29.65 -13.10 -2.54
N SER A 123 -30.82 -13.07 -3.18
CA SER A 123 -31.24 -11.90 -3.95
C SER A 123 -31.29 -10.66 -3.05
N GLY A 124 -30.80 -9.52 -3.53
CA GLY A 124 -30.78 -8.29 -2.76
C GLY A 124 -29.84 -7.22 -3.32
N SER A 125 -29.79 -6.09 -2.62
CA SER A 125 -28.83 -5.02 -2.91
C SER A 125 -27.58 -5.20 -2.06
N TYR A 126 -26.43 -5.11 -2.71
CA TYR A 126 -25.11 -5.23 -2.12
C TYR A 126 -24.21 -4.09 -2.62
N SER A 127 -23.03 -3.97 -2.04
CA SER A 127 -21.93 -3.15 -2.53
C SER A 127 -20.73 -4.02 -2.87
N LEU A 128 -20.14 -3.81 -4.05
CA LEU A 128 -18.76 -4.25 -4.31
C LEU A 128 -17.83 -3.22 -3.69
N THR A 129 -17.18 -3.58 -2.60
CA THR A 129 -16.24 -2.72 -1.87
C THR A 129 -14.81 -3.11 -2.25
N PHE A 130 -14.13 -2.20 -2.93
CA PHE A 130 -12.72 -2.31 -3.28
C PHE A 130 -11.92 -1.72 -2.13
N VAL A 131 -11.01 -2.51 -1.57
CA VAL A 131 -10.12 -2.12 -0.48
C VAL A 131 -8.70 -2.11 -1.02
N LEU A 132 -8.04 -0.97 -0.88
CA LEU A 132 -6.63 -0.80 -1.14
C LEU A 132 -5.87 -0.93 0.18
N GLU A 133 -5.01 -1.93 0.26
CA GLU A 133 -4.03 -2.08 1.34
C GLU A 133 -2.78 -1.23 1.07
N PRO A 134 -2.01 -0.86 2.11
CA PRO A 134 -0.77 -0.10 1.96
C PRO A 134 0.22 -0.73 0.97
N VAL A 135 0.65 0.04 -0.03
CA VAL A 135 1.64 -0.36 -1.04
C VAL A 135 3.00 0.23 -0.70
N SER A 136 4.07 -0.56 -0.87
CA SER A 136 5.44 -0.07 -0.73
C SER A 136 5.97 0.52 -2.04
N CYS A 137 6.56 1.71 -1.97
CA CYS A 137 7.19 2.40 -3.11
C CYS A 137 8.73 2.26 -3.15
N GLY A 138 9.31 1.20 -2.57
CA GLY A 138 10.75 0.90 -2.67
C GLY A 138 11.68 1.69 -1.75
N SER A 139 11.27 2.84 -1.22
CA SER A 139 12.02 3.65 -0.24
C SER A 139 11.70 3.33 1.23
N GLY A 140 10.96 2.24 1.48
CA GLY A 140 10.45 1.89 2.82
C GLY A 140 9.17 2.64 3.20
N ASN A 141 8.77 3.66 2.44
CA ASN A 141 7.49 4.34 2.61
C ASN A 141 6.33 3.47 2.11
N LEU A 142 5.19 3.57 2.81
CA LEU A 142 3.93 2.92 2.47
C LEU A 142 2.86 3.95 2.11
N SER A 143 2.00 3.61 1.15
CA SER A 143 0.77 4.37 0.94
C SER A 143 -0.21 4.16 2.11
N SER A 144 -1.17 5.06 2.24
CA SER A 144 -2.34 4.81 3.10
C SER A 144 -3.22 3.72 2.51
N SER A 145 -4.03 3.09 3.36
CA SER A 145 -5.18 2.32 2.91
C SER A 145 -6.29 3.25 2.39
N ASP A 146 -7.12 2.72 1.50
CA ASP A 146 -8.27 3.43 0.95
C ASP A 146 -9.39 2.45 0.59
N LYS A 147 -10.62 2.92 0.47
CA LYS A 147 -11.75 2.09 0.05
C LYS A 147 -12.76 2.85 -0.78
N ILE A 148 -13.34 2.17 -1.75
CA ILE A 148 -14.45 2.69 -2.57
C ILE A 148 -15.46 1.58 -2.84
N SER A 149 -16.74 1.93 -2.83
CA SER A 149 -17.83 0.97 -2.99
C SER A 149 -18.73 1.32 -4.16
N LYS A 150 -19.29 0.30 -4.81
CA LYS A 150 -20.30 0.46 -5.86
C LYS A 150 -21.44 -0.54 -5.70
N ASN A 151 -22.68 -0.04 -5.78
CA ASN A 151 -23.86 -0.88 -5.63
C ASN A 151 -23.97 -1.91 -6.76
N VAL A 152 -24.32 -3.14 -6.39
CA VAL A 152 -24.68 -4.24 -7.30
C VAL A 152 -25.97 -4.88 -6.78
N THR A 153 -26.83 -5.34 -7.69
CA THR A 153 -28.04 -6.09 -7.35
C THR A 153 -27.86 -7.55 -7.71
N VAL A 154 -28.11 -8.44 -6.76
CA VAL A 154 -28.14 -9.89 -7.00
C VAL A 154 -29.60 -10.31 -7.20
N ASN A 155 -29.90 -11.02 -8.30
CA ASN A 155 -31.25 -11.53 -8.62
C ASN A 155 -31.36 -13.06 -8.56
#